data_AF-A0AAN7Y2L3-F1
#
_entry.id   AF-A0AAN7Y2L3-F1
#
_cell.length_a   1.000
_cell.length_b   1.000
_cell.length_c   1.000
_cell.angle_alpha   90.00
_cell.angle_beta   90.00
_cell.angle_gamma   90.00
#
_symmetry.space_group_name_H-M   'P 1'
#
loop_
_entity.id
_entity.type
_entity.pdbx_description
1 polymer ?
#
loop_
_entity_poly.entity_id
_entity_poly.type
_entity_poly.pdbx_seq_one_letter_code
_entity_poly.pdbx_strand_id
1 'polypeptide(L)'
;MDQELEAFLMSRNVCEDNLQRMKMDEIDRAVLNVMTDAEMAKYIPSYGSRLAVRSFCRIKETDRRTTQVIHRLRQNIAEGKRKRSFAESSSERNDDLMARHRNTNASRSKRRIELGWQHYHNHDFHQVRSKNGGGTRHLAVEKSTMVKQIMETAKNLFFPEGKSPKGSVEDFTYEICDFKKQSVDMTTTIADLYEQSKLKMLRLYLCTKPTVHSVPDSDVSDTEIHEQV
;
A
#
# COMPACT_ATOMS: atom_id res chain seq x y z
N MET A 1 39.50 -1.38 2.39
CA MET A 1 38.82 -0.39 3.26
C MET A 1 38.85 0.99 2.59
N ASP A 2 37.73 1.72 2.58
CA ASP A 2 37.64 3.07 1.99
C ASP A 2 38.43 4.10 2.81
N GLN A 3 39.19 5.01 2.16
CA GLN A 3 39.95 6.10 2.81
C GLN A 3 39.10 6.95 3.76
N GLU A 4 37.84 7.15 3.39
CA GLU A 4 36.89 7.95 4.16
C GLU A 4 36.30 7.19 5.36
N LEU A 5 36.26 5.84 5.30
CA LEU A 5 35.93 5.01 6.47
C LEU A 5 37.11 5.00 7.46
N GLU A 6 38.33 4.90 6.95
CA GLU A 6 39.55 4.93 7.76
C GLU A 6 39.70 6.24 8.52
N ALA A 7 39.51 7.38 7.84
CA ALA A 7 39.51 8.71 8.47
C ALA A 7 38.43 8.85 9.57
N PHE A 8 37.25 8.27 9.35
CA PHE A 8 36.18 8.28 10.35
C PHE A 8 36.53 7.41 11.57
N LEU A 9 37.13 6.24 11.37
CA LEU A 9 37.56 5.37 12.47
C LEU A 9 38.72 6.00 13.27
N MET A 10 39.66 6.67 12.60
CA MET A 10 40.73 7.45 13.25
C MET A 10 40.16 8.60 14.09
N SER A 11 39.15 9.34 13.58
CA SER A 11 38.47 10.40 14.35
C SER A 11 37.74 9.91 15.61
N ARG A 12 37.57 8.59 15.77
CA ARG A 12 36.93 7.94 16.91
C ARG A 12 37.93 7.20 17.82
N ASN A 13 39.23 7.45 17.65
CA ASN A 13 40.33 6.83 18.40
C ASN A 13 40.34 5.30 18.31
N VAL A 14 39.98 4.73 17.15
CA VAL A 14 40.24 3.31 16.90
C VAL A 14 41.75 3.14 16.72
N CYS A 15 42.36 2.26 17.53
CA CYS A 15 43.80 2.00 17.49
C CYS A 15 44.26 1.58 16.09
N GLU A 16 45.46 2.02 15.68
CA GLU A 16 46.03 1.73 14.38
C GLU A 16 46.20 0.22 14.14
N ASP A 17 46.54 -0.56 15.18
CA ASP A 17 46.60 -2.02 15.11
C ASP A 17 45.26 -2.64 14.74
N ASN A 18 44.16 -2.10 15.27
CA ASN A 18 42.82 -2.57 14.93
C ASN A 18 42.42 -2.17 13.50
N LEU A 19 42.88 -1.01 13.01
CA LEU A 19 42.67 -0.61 11.61
C LEU A 19 43.44 -1.52 10.64
N GLN A 20 44.67 -1.88 10.98
CA GLN A 20 45.47 -2.83 10.18
C GLN A 20 44.81 -4.21 10.15
N ARG A 21 44.33 -4.71 11.30
CA ARG A 21 43.56 -5.95 11.36
C ARG A 21 42.28 -5.89 10.52
N MET A 22 41.52 -4.80 10.63
CA MET A 22 40.33 -4.61 9.78
C MET A 22 40.67 -4.56 8.29
N LYS A 23 41.85 -4.04 7.90
CA LYS A 23 42.31 -4.07 6.50
C LYS A 23 42.70 -5.49 6.05
N MET A 24 43.40 -6.23 6.91
CA MET A 24 43.79 -7.62 6.65
C MET A 24 42.57 -8.55 6.53
N ASP A 25 41.56 -8.34 7.38
CA ASP A 25 40.32 -9.11 7.40
C ASP A 25 39.29 -8.59 6.38
N GLU A 26 39.70 -7.72 5.45
CA GLU A 26 38.90 -7.13 4.38
C GLU A 26 37.57 -6.49 4.86
N ILE A 27 37.57 -5.92 6.07
CA ILE A 27 36.38 -5.29 6.64
C ILE A 27 36.13 -3.93 5.98
N ASP A 28 35.07 -3.90 5.18
CA ASP A 28 34.57 -2.70 4.51
C ASP A 28 33.21 -2.24 5.07
N ARG A 29 32.63 -1.21 4.44
CA ARG A 29 31.33 -0.65 4.85
C ARG A 29 30.18 -1.66 4.72
N ALA A 30 30.22 -2.52 3.70
CA ALA A 30 29.17 -3.50 3.47
C ALA A 30 29.23 -4.59 4.55
N VAL A 31 30.44 -5.05 4.88
CA VAL A 31 30.68 -6.00 5.98
C VAL A 31 30.25 -5.42 7.31
N LEU A 32 30.58 -4.15 7.60
CA LEU A 32 30.14 -3.45 8.82
C LEU A 32 28.62 -3.32 8.98
N ASN A 33 27.87 -3.31 7.88
CA ASN A 33 26.41 -3.28 7.90
C ASN A 33 25.79 -4.64 8.24
N VAL A 34 26.45 -5.74 7.86
CA VAL A 34 25.95 -7.12 8.04
C VAL A 34 26.47 -7.76 9.33
N MET A 35 27.68 -7.40 9.76
CA MET A 35 28.31 -8.00 10.95
C MET A 35 27.55 -7.67 12.24
N THR A 36 27.62 -8.60 13.20
CA THR A 36 27.01 -8.48 14.52
C THR A 36 27.81 -7.54 15.44
N ASP A 37 27.17 -7.03 16.50
CA ASP A 37 27.87 -6.16 17.48
C ASP A 37 29.05 -6.86 18.15
N ALA A 38 28.90 -8.17 18.44
CA ALA A 38 29.95 -8.98 19.04
C ALA A 38 31.17 -9.15 18.12
N GLU A 39 30.95 -9.30 16.82
CA GLU A 39 32.04 -9.36 15.83
C GLU A 39 32.72 -8.00 15.66
N MET A 40 31.94 -6.92 15.68
CA MET A 40 32.45 -5.55 15.57
C MET A 40 33.25 -5.15 16.81
N ALA A 41 32.91 -5.68 17.99
CA ALA A 41 33.63 -5.47 19.24
C ALA A 41 35.08 -5.97 19.22
N LYS A 42 35.41 -6.92 18.33
CA LYS A 42 36.78 -7.44 18.15
C LYS A 42 37.76 -6.39 17.59
N TYR A 43 37.23 -5.37 16.92
CA TYR A 43 38.02 -4.30 16.29
C TYR A 43 37.73 -2.93 16.91
N ILE A 44 36.50 -2.72 17.39
CA ILE A 44 36.05 -1.45 17.97
C ILE A 44 35.50 -1.73 19.39
N PRO A 45 36.36 -1.63 20.44
CA PRO A 45 35.98 -1.99 21.80
C PRO A 45 34.85 -1.13 22.40
N SER A 46 34.84 0.17 22.05
CA SER A 46 33.83 1.11 22.54
C SER A 46 32.48 0.90 21.85
N TYR A 47 31.45 0.59 22.64
CA TYR A 47 30.08 0.42 22.16
C TYR A 47 29.53 1.67 21.46
N GLY A 48 29.80 2.86 22.00
CA GLY A 48 29.39 4.13 21.40
C GLY A 48 30.02 4.36 20.01
N SER A 49 31.29 3.97 19.84
CA SER A 49 31.97 4.04 18.55
C SER A 49 31.39 3.05 17.53
N ARG A 50 30.99 1.85 17.97
CA ARG A 50 30.30 0.86 17.10
C ARG A 50 28.96 1.39 16.57
N LEU A 51 28.15 1.98 17.44
CA LEU A 51 26.89 2.62 17.06
C LEU A 51 27.11 3.76 16.06
N ALA A 52 28.11 4.60 16.29
CA ALA A 52 28.46 5.70 15.39
C ALA A 52 28.90 5.21 14.02
N VAL A 53 29.70 4.13 13.96
CA VAL A 53 30.14 3.49 12.71
C VAL A 53 28.98 2.89 11.93
N ARG A 54 28.04 2.20 12.59
CA ARG A 54 26.82 1.69 11.92
C ARG A 54 25.96 2.82 11.36
N SER A 55 25.80 3.91 12.12
CA SER A 55 25.07 5.09 11.65
C SER A 55 25.74 5.72 10.43
N PHE A 56 27.06 5.90 10.47
CA PHE A 56 27.85 6.46 9.37
C PHE A 56 27.75 5.62 8.08
N CYS A 57 27.81 4.30 8.20
CA CYS A 57 27.68 3.40 7.04
C CYS A 57 26.28 3.46 6.43
N ARG A 58 25.23 3.55 7.25
CA ARG A 58 23.82 3.62 6.80
C ARG A 58 23.43 4.97 6.19
N ILE A 59 23.92 6.07 6.74
CA ILE A 59 23.64 7.43 6.25
C ILE A 59 24.19 7.59 4.83
N LYS A 60 25.40 7.09 4.56
CA LYS A 60 26.03 7.23 3.23
C LYS A 60 25.40 6.38 2.14
N GLU A 61 24.89 5.19 2.46
CA GLU A 61 24.10 4.42 1.49
C GLU A 61 22.81 5.15 1.11
N THR A 62 22.16 5.80 2.09
CA THR A 62 20.92 6.55 1.87
C THR A 62 21.19 7.82 1.07
N ASP A 63 22.28 8.55 1.37
CA ASP A 63 22.65 9.76 0.65
C ASP A 63 23.11 9.48 -0.79
N ARG A 64 23.88 8.39 -1.01
CA ARG A 64 24.22 7.90 -2.35
C ARG A 64 22.98 7.52 -3.18
N ARG A 65 22.02 6.82 -2.59
CA ARG A 65 20.75 6.50 -3.28
C ARG A 65 19.95 7.76 -3.59
N THR A 66 19.89 8.70 -2.65
CA THR A 66 19.16 9.96 -2.81
C THR A 66 19.78 10.82 -3.92
N THR A 67 21.11 10.97 -3.93
CA THR A 67 21.84 11.68 -4.99
C THR A 67 21.70 11.02 -6.36
N GLN A 68 21.74 9.68 -6.44
CA GLN A 68 21.50 8.96 -7.70
C GLN A 68 20.08 9.15 -8.24
N VAL A 69 19.07 9.13 -7.37
CA VAL A 69 17.67 9.41 -7.74
C VAL A 69 17.50 10.85 -8.21
N ILE A 70 18.08 11.82 -7.49
CA ILE A 70 18.07 13.24 -7.88
C ILE A 70 18.77 13.44 -9.21
N HIS A 71 19.91 12.76 -9.45
CA HIS A 71 20.63 12.83 -10.70
C HIS A 71 19.80 12.27 -11.86
N ARG A 72 19.19 11.09 -11.70
CA ARG A 72 18.27 10.50 -12.70
C ARG A 72 17.09 11.42 -12.99
N LEU A 73 16.53 12.07 -11.96
CA LEU A 73 15.44 13.03 -12.13
C LEU A 73 15.90 14.25 -12.94
N ARG A 74 17.07 14.82 -12.61
CA ARG A 74 17.65 15.95 -13.35
C ARG A 74 17.93 15.58 -14.80
N GLN A 75 18.45 14.38 -15.04
CA GLN A 75 18.70 13.86 -16.39
C GLN A 75 17.40 13.71 -17.19
N ASN A 76 16.36 13.09 -16.62
CA ASN A 76 15.06 12.95 -17.28
C ASN A 76 14.41 14.32 -17.59
N ILE A 77 14.54 15.29 -16.68
CA ILE A 77 14.08 16.67 -16.91
C ILE A 77 14.87 17.33 -18.05
N ALA A 78 16.19 17.14 -18.10
CA ALA A 78 17.04 17.69 -19.16
C ALA A 78 16.77 17.05 -20.53
N GLU A 79 16.57 15.74 -20.58
CA GLU A 79 16.20 15.00 -21.80
C GLU A 79 14.80 15.40 -22.30
N GLY A 80 13.84 15.62 -21.39
CA GLY A 80 12.53 16.18 -21.69
C GLY A 80 12.56 17.66 -22.13
N LYS A 81 13.64 18.39 -21.87
CA LYS A 81 13.89 19.74 -22.43
C LYS A 81 14.53 19.66 -23.82
N ARG A 82 15.47 18.74 -24.06
CA ARG A 82 16.11 18.53 -25.38
C ARG A 82 15.13 18.05 -26.45
N LYS A 83 14.16 17.20 -26.09
CA LYS A 83 13.07 16.80 -27.01
C LYS A 83 12.16 17.97 -27.42
N ARG A 84 12.08 19.03 -26.60
CA ARG A 84 11.33 20.25 -26.93
C ARG A 84 12.11 21.20 -27.84
N SER A 85 13.43 21.32 -27.65
CA SER A 85 14.25 22.22 -28.47
C SER A 85 14.51 21.72 -29.91
N PHE A 86 14.36 20.42 -30.19
CA PHE A 86 14.50 19.90 -31.56
C PHE A 86 13.22 20.11 -32.41
N ALA A 87 12.07 20.34 -31.77
CA ALA A 87 10.80 20.59 -32.45
C ALA A 87 10.55 22.07 -32.79
N GLU A 88 11.49 22.97 -32.43
CA GLU A 88 11.27 24.42 -32.42
C GLU A 88 11.80 25.14 -33.67
N SER A 89 12.29 24.40 -34.69
CA SER A 89 12.82 24.99 -35.95
C SER A 89 11.86 24.94 -37.14
N SER A 90 10.59 24.55 -36.96
CA SER A 90 9.60 24.65 -38.02
C SER A 90 8.26 25.19 -37.51
N SER A 91 8.04 26.46 -37.83
CA SER A 91 6.76 27.12 -38.14
C SER A 91 5.64 27.16 -37.09
N GLU A 92 5.23 28.40 -36.85
CA GLU A 92 3.92 28.89 -36.44
C GLU A 92 3.52 28.80 -34.96
N ARG A 93 3.17 30.00 -34.47
CA ARG A 93 2.72 30.35 -33.13
C ARG A 93 1.57 29.44 -32.68
N ASN A 94 1.88 28.43 -31.88
CA ASN A 94 0.92 27.68 -31.09
C ASN A 94 1.19 27.98 -29.61
N ASP A 95 0.47 28.97 -29.07
CA ASP A 95 0.45 29.30 -27.63
C ASP A 95 -0.09 28.13 -26.76
N ASP A 96 -0.59 27.06 -27.38
CA ASP A 96 -1.18 25.90 -26.70
C ASP A 96 -0.18 24.84 -26.21
N LEU A 97 1.10 24.90 -26.59
CA LEU A 97 2.07 23.86 -26.21
C LEU A 97 2.60 23.98 -24.77
N MET A 98 2.30 25.08 -24.08
CA MET A 98 2.69 25.33 -22.67
C MET A 98 1.52 25.32 -21.69
N ALA A 99 0.31 24.99 -22.14
CA ALA A 99 -0.79 24.72 -21.23
C ALA A 99 -0.46 23.44 -20.45
N ARG A 100 -0.07 23.57 -19.17
CA ARG A 100 -0.04 22.44 -18.22
C ARG A 100 -1.34 21.69 -18.44
N HIS A 101 -1.26 20.46 -18.96
CA HIS A 101 -2.44 19.69 -19.37
C HIS A 101 -3.53 19.89 -18.32
N ARG A 102 -4.58 20.65 -18.69
CA ARG A 102 -5.63 21.01 -17.74
C ARG A 102 -6.08 19.71 -17.08
N ASN A 103 -6.17 19.71 -15.75
CA ASN A 103 -6.56 18.52 -15.00
C ASN A 103 -8.01 18.16 -15.37
N THR A 104 -8.19 17.36 -16.42
CA THR A 104 -9.49 16.92 -16.94
C THR A 104 -10.13 15.84 -16.07
N ASN A 105 -9.57 15.51 -14.90
CA ASN A 105 -10.17 14.53 -14.00
C ASN A 105 -11.59 14.92 -13.57
N ALA A 106 -11.88 16.22 -13.46
CA ALA A 106 -13.24 16.70 -13.18
C ALA A 106 -14.21 16.40 -14.32
N SER A 107 -13.78 16.52 -15.59
CA SER A 107 -14.61 16.29 -16.78
C SER A 107 -14.73 14.82 -17.19
N ARG A 108 -13.93 13.91 -16.64
CA ARG A 108 -14.10 12.46 -16.87
C ARG A 108 -15.50 12.01 -16.46
N SER A 109 -16.18 11.30 -17.35
CA SER A 109 -17.52 10.73 -17.10
C SER A 109 -17.46 9.61 -16.04
N LYS A 110 -16.35 8.87 -16.01
CA LYS A 110 -16.11 7.76 -15.09
C LYS A 110 -15.42 8.18 -13.79
N ARG A 111 -15.75 7.50 -12.70
CA ARG A 111 -15.12 7.56 -11.38
C ARG A 111 -14.61 6.17 -10.99
N ARG A 112 -13.42 6.13 -10.39
CA ARG A 112 -12.88 4.88 -9.84
C ARG A 112 -13.48 4.65 -8.46
N ILE A 113 -13.90 3.45 -8.11
CA ILE A 113 -14.38 3.10 -6.77
C ILE A 113 -13.71 1.81 -6.30
N GLU A 114 -13.63 1.63 -5.00
CA GLU A 114 -13.32 0.35 -4.36
C GLU A 114 -14.61 -0.32 -3.90
N LEU A 115 -14.72 -1.61 -4.19
CA LEU A 115 -15.85 -2.42 -3.80
C LEU A 115 -15.36 -3.66 -3.05
N GLY A 116 -15.77 -3.80 -1.79
CA GLY A 116 -15.48 -4.96 -0.96
C GLY A 116 -16.72 -5.77 -0.62
N TRP A 117 -16.52 -6.90 0.03
CA TRP A 117 -17.59 -7.72 0.59
C TRP A 117 -17.42 -7.85 2.11
N GLN A 118 -18.49 -7.55 2.85
CA GLN A 118 -18.62 -7.83 4.27
C GLN A 118 -19.77 -8.81 4.52
N HIS A 119 -19.51 -9.77 5.41
CA HIS A 119 -20.48 -10.78 5.79
C HIS A 119 -20.74 -10.67 7.29
N TYR A 120 -22.01 -10.67 7.66
CA TYR A 120 -22.44 -10.61 9.04
C TYR A 120 -22.27 -11.98 9.70
N HIS A 121 -21.45 -12.01 10.75
CA HIS A 121 -21.20 -13.20 11.56
C HIS A 121 -20.70 -12.75 12.93
N ASN A 122 -21.03 -13.50 14.00
CA ASN A 122 -20.67 -13.14 15.37
C ASN A 122 -21.06 -11.71 15.74
N HIS A 123 -22.31 -11.35 15.44
CA HIS A 123 -22.91 -10.04 15.73
C HIS A 123 -22.28 -8.80 15.06
N ASP A 124 -21.30 -8.95 14.16
CA ASP A 124 -20.71 -7.84 13.41
C ASP A 124 -20.41 -8.20 11.94
N PHE A 125 -20.26 -7.17 11.12
CA PHE A 125 -19.82 -7.28 9.73
C PHE A 125 -18.31 -7.45 9.63
N HIS A 126 -17.91 -8.58 9.08
CA HIS A 126 -16.51 -8.94 8.85
C HIS A 126 -16.18 -8.94 7.36
N GLN A 127 -15.06 -8.32 6.99
CA GLN A 127 -14.62 -8.33 5.59
C GLN A 127 -14.23 -9.75 5.15
N VAL A 128 -14.85 -10.22 4.07
CA VAL A 128 -14.48 -11.50 3.47
C VAL A 128 -13.14 -11.36 2.74
N ARG A 129 -12.16 -12.19 3.11
CA ARG A 129 -10.80 -12.16 2.56
C ARG A 129 -10.77 -12.72 1.14
N SER A 130 -9.78 -12.30 0.34
CA SER A 130 -9.62 -12.73 -1.06
C SER A 130 -9.55 -14.25 -1.22
N LYS A 131 -8.92 -14.96 -0.27
CA LYS A 131 -8.86 -16.43 -0.26
C LYS A 131 -10.24 -17.11 -0.24
N ASN A 132 -11.28 -16.41 0.24
CA ASN A 132 -12.65 -16.91 0.34
C ASN A 132 -13.57 -16.20 -0.69
N GLY A 133 -13.03 -15.82 -1.86
CA GLY A 133 -13.79 -15.16 -2.92
C GLY A 133 -14.08 -13.67 -2.70
N GLY A 134 -13.79 -13.13 -1.51
CA GLY A 134 -13.94 -11.71 -1.20
C GLY A 134 -12.78 -10.84 -1.69
N GLY A 135 -12.26 -10.02 -0.79
CA GLY A 135 -11.24 -8.99 -1.09
C GLY A 135 -11.86 -7.68 -1.58
N THR A 136 -11.01 -6.81 -2.12
CA THR A 136 -11.43 -5.53 -2.71
C THR A 136 -11.25 -5.57 -4.22
N ARG A 137 -12.26 -5.12 -4.97
CA ARG A 137 -12.21 -4.93 -6.43
C ARG A 137 -12.20 -3.44 -6.74
N HIS A 138 -11.48 -3.05 -7.79
CA HIS A 138 -11.45 -1.67 -8.27
C HIS A 138 -12.27 -1.58 -9.54
N LEU A 139 -13.26 -0.69 -9.55
CA LEU A 139 -14.17 -0.49 -10.68
C LEU A 139 -14.07 0.93 -11.20
N ALA A 140 -14.28 1.12 -12.50
CA ALA A 140 -14.46 2.43 -13.11
C ALA A 140 -15.90 2.54 -13.62
N VAL A 141 -16.72 3.32 -12.92
CA VAL A 141 -18.18 3.42 -13.13
C VAL A 141 -18.55 4.82 -13.60
N GLU A 142 -19.64 4.94 -14.35
CA GLU A 142 -20.14 6.26 -14.75
C GLU A 142 -20.63 7.04 -13.52
N LYS A 143 -20.52 8.37 -13.57
CA LYS A 143 -21.03 9.26 -12.52
C LYS A 143 -22.52 9.08 -12.24
N SER A 144 -23.29 8.82 -13.30
CA SER A 144 -24.74 8.62 -13.25
C SER A 144 -25.15 7.22 -12.76
N THR A 145 -24.19 6.31 -12.55
CA THR A 145 -24.50 4.97 -12.04
C THR A 145 -25.12 5.07 -10.65
N MET A 146 -26.27 4.42 -10.46
CA MET A 146 -26.98 4.36 -9.18
C MET A 146 -26.41 3.27 -8.28
N VAL A 147 -26.54 3.44 -6.97
CA VAL A 147 -26.11 2.45 -5.97
C VAL A 147 -26.79 1.08 -6.18
N LYS A 148 -28.05 1.05 -6.62
CA LYS A 148 -28.72 -0.20 -7.02
C LYS A 148 -27.92 -1.00 -8.07
N GLN A 149 -27.39 -0.33 -9.09
CA GLN A 149 -26.60 -0.97 -10.15
C GLN A 149 -25.23 -1.45 -9.62
N ILE A 150 -24.66 -0.70 -8.67
CA ILE A 150 -23.44 -1.12 -7.96
C ILE A 150 -23.69 -2.39 -7.15
N MET A 151 -24.84 -2.51 -6.50
CA MET A 151 -25.22 -3.72 -5.78
C MET A 151 -25.33 -4.94 -6.69
N GLU A 152 -25.98 -4.80 -7.85
CA GLU A 152 -26.05 -5.86 -8.86
C GLU A 152 -24.66 -6.24 -9.37
N THR A 153 -23.81 -5.26 -9.64
CA THR A 153 -22.41 -5.47 -10.02
C THR A 153 -21.64 -6.22 -8.92
N ALA A 154 -21.86 -5.86 -7.65
CA ALA A 154 -21.23 -6.51 -6.51
C ALA A 154 -21.65 -7.97 -6.38
N LYS A 155 -22.94 -8.27 -6.54
CA LYS A 155 -23.46 -9.64 -6.53
C LYS A 155 -22.76 -10.48 -7.59
N ASN A 156 -22.68 -10.00 -8.83
CA ASN A 156 -21.99 -10.73 -9.91
C ASN A 156 -20.49 -10.95 -9.63
N LEU A 157 -19.84 -10.03 -8.90
CA LEU A 157 -18.42 -10.13 -8.57
C LEU A 157 -18.12 -11.10 -7.42
N PHE A 158 -18.97 -11.15 -6.40
CA PHE A 158 -18.74 -11.93 -5.17
C PHE A 158 -19.54 -13.24 -5.13
N PHE A 159 -20.58 -13.35 -5.95
CA PHE A 159 -21.43 -14.53 -6.13
C PHE A 159 -21.50 -14.92 -7.61
N PRO A 160 -20.37 -15.31 -8.23
CA PRO A 160 -20.40 -15.82 -9.60
C PRO A 160 -21.38 -17.00 -9.69
N GLU A 161 -22.20 -17.02 -10.73
CA GLU A 161 -23.26 -18.04 -10.91
C GLU A 161 -24.26 -18.14 -9.73
N GLY A 162 -24.39 -17.06 -8.95
CA GLY A 162 -25.28 -17.01 -7.79
C GLY A 162 -24.77 -17.74 -6.56
N LYS A 163 -23.49 -18.16 -6.53
CA LYS A 163 -22.90 -18.90 -5.39
C LYS A 163 -21.62 -18.24 -4.91
N SER A 164 -21.40 -18.30 -3.61
CA SER A 164 -20.15 -17.91 -2.96
C SER A 164 -19.69 -19.00 -1.98
N PRO A 165 -18.45 -18.94 -1.47
CA PRO A 165 -18.00 -19.83 -0.40
C PRO A 165 -18.81 -19.70 0.91
N LYS A 166 -19.67 -18.68 1.03
CA LYS A 166 -20.55 -18.49 2.19
C LYS A 166 -21.95 -19.05 1.99
N GLY A 167 -22.40 -19.25 0.74
CA GLY A 167 -23.76 -19.71 0.43
C GLY A 167 -24.27 -19.20 -0.92
N SER A 168 -25.52 -19.53 -1.21
CA SER A 168 -26.28 -19.08 -2.38
C SER A 168 -26.71 -17.63 -2.24
N VAL A 169 -27.00 -16.96 -3.36
CA VAL A 169 -27.51 -15.59 -3.33
C VAL A 169 -28.87 -15.46 -2.63
N GLU A 170 -29.66 -16.53 -2.61
CA GLU A 170 -30.98 -16.59 -2.01
C GLU A 170 -30.92 -16.67 -0.47
N ASP A 171 -29.79 -17.12 0.06
CA ASP A 171 -29.61 -17.31 1.50
C ASP A 171 -29.41 -15.98 2.25
N PHE A 172 -29.17 -14.88 1.52
CA PHE A 172 -28.75 -13.60 2.10
C PHE A 172 -29.65 -12.43 1.74
N THR A 173 -29.76 -11.50 2.70
CA THR A 173 -30.17 -10.12 2.44
C THR A 173 -28.94 -9.26 2.12
N TYR A 174 -29.15 -8.20 1.33
CA TYR A 174 -28.07 -7.36 0.81
C TYR A 174 -28.33 -5.90 1.10
N GLU A 175 -27.27 -5.20 1.49
CA GLU A 175 -27.21 -3.74 1.42
C GLU A 175 -25.85 -3.30 0.88
N ILE A 176 -25.77 -2.03 0.47
CA ILE A 176 -24.49 -1.37 0.23
C ILE A 176 -24.20 -0.46 1.40
N CYS A 177 -23.03 -0.61 2.01
CA CYS A 177 -22.55 0.29 3.05
C CYS A 177 -21.34 1.10 2.59
N ASP A 178 -21.14 2.25 3.22
CA ASP A 178 -19.92 3.03 3.12
C ASP A 178 -18.81 2.52 4.07
N PHE A 179 -17.68 3.23 4.13
CA PHE A 179 -16.56 2.88 5.01
C PHE A 179 -16.86 2.99 6.51
N LYS A 180 -17.94 3.69 6.89
CA LYS A 180 -18.41 3.83 8.28
C LYS A 180 -19.44 2.76 8.63
N LYS A 181 -19.68 1.76 7.75
CA LYS A 181 -20.72 0.75 7.87
C LYS A 181 -22.14 1.35 7.89
N GLN A 182 -22.32 2.52 7.28
CA GLN A 182 -23.65 3.13 7.15
C GLN A 182 -24.27 2.71 5.82
N SER A 183 -25.54 2.30 5.89
CA SER A 183 -26.33 1.94 4.71
C SER A 183 -26.43 3.12 3.75
N VAL A 184 -26.19 2.86 2.46
CA VAL A 184 -26.28 3.86 1.41
C VAL A 184 -27.59 3.67 0.67
N ASP A 185 -28.33 4.76 0.48
CA ASP A 185 -29.58 4.73 -0.26
C ASP A 185 -29.38 4.27 -1.71
N MET A 186 -30.27 3.38 -2.18
CA MET A 186 -30.19 2.74 -3.49
C MET A 186 -30.47 3.70 -4.65
N THR A 187 -31.17 4.80 -4.40
CA THR A 187 -31.53 5.80 -5.41
C THR A 187 -30.44 6.84 -5.65
N THR A 188 -29.47 6.92 -4.74
CA THR A 188 -28.35 7.85 -4.83
C THR A 188 -27.38 7.45 -5.95
N THR A 189 -26.79 8.43 -6.65
CA THR A 189 -25.77 8.18 -7.68
C THR A 189 -24.35 8.20 -7.13
N ILE A 190 -23.41 7.60 -7.85
CA ILE A 190 -21.98 7.66 -7.50
C ILE A 190 -21.48 9.11 -7.48
N ALA A 191 -21.97 9.98 -8.37
CA ALA A 191 -21.62 11.40 -8.35
C ALA A 191 -22.02 12.07 -7.02
N ASP A 192 -23.24 11.84 -6.57
CA ASP A 192 -23.75 12.40 -5.32
C ASP A 192 -22.94 11.92 -4.12
N LEU A 193 -22.59 10.62 -4.08
CA LEU A 193 -21.74 10.08 -3.01
C LEU A 193 -20.35 10.72 -2.97
N TYR A 194 -19.75 10.99 -4.12
CA TYR A 194 -18.49 11.72 -4.22
C TYR A 194 -18.65 13.17 -3.75
N GLU A 195 -19.76 13.80 -4.11
CA GLU A 195 -20.06 15.18 -3.72
C GLU A 195 -20.32 15.32 -2.22
N GLN A 196 -21.03 14.38 -1.61
CA GLN A 196 -21.35 14.39 -0.18
C GLN A 196 -20.11 14.06 0.67
N SER A 197 -19.37 13.01 0.28
CA SER A 197 -18.24 12.53 1.09
C SER A 197 -16.94 13.32 0.88
N LYS A 198 -16.80 14.03 -0.25
CA LYS A 198 -15.58 14.71 -0.70
C LYS A 198 -14.33 13.82 -0.73
N LEU A 199 -14.52 12.50 -0.78
CA LEU A 199 -13.41 11.54 -0.82
C LEU A 199 -12.75 11.51 -2.19
N LYS A 200 -11.44 11.25 -2.20
CA LYS A 200 -10.69 11.02 -3.45
C LYS A 200 -11.09 9.72 -4.14
N MET A 201 -11.49 8.72 -3.35
CA MET A 201 -11.92 7.42 -3.83
C MET A 201 -12.98 6.87 -2.89
N LEU A 202 -14.17 6.58 -3.41
CA LEU A 202 -15.23 5.94 -2.64
C LEU A 202 -14.88 4.49 -2.39
N ARG A 203 -15.10 4.04 -1.16
CA ARG A 203 -15.00 2.65 -0.75
C ARG A 203 -16.35 2.18 -0.25
N LEU A 204 -16.93 1.26 -0.99
CA LEU A 204 -18.25 0.69 -0.74
C LEU A 204 -18.10 -0.80 -0.42
N TYR A 205 -19.06 -1.33 0.33
CA TYR A 205 -19.12 -2.73 0.68
C TYR A 205 -20.48 -3.31 0.34
N LEU A 206 -20.49 -4.46 -0.35
CA LEU A 206 -21.64 -5.34 -0.33
C LEU A 206 -21.70 -5.98 1.05
N CYS A 207 -22.76 -5.71 1.79
CA CYS A 207 -23.00 -6.26 3.11
C CYS A 207 -24.05 -7.35 2.99
N THR A 208 -23.74 -8.53 3.54
CA THR A 208 -24.59 -9.72 3.47
C THR A 208 -24.96 -10.18 4.87
N LYS A 209 -26.25 -10.47 5.09
CA LYS A 209 -26.78 -11.04 6.33
C LYS A 209 -27.58 -12.29 5.99
N PRO A 210 -27.38 -13.41 6.71
CA PRO A 210 -28.22 -14.60 6.58
C PRO A 210 -29.70 -14.23 6.67
N THR A 211 -30.52 -14.78 5.78
CA THR A 211 -31.97 -14.75 5.92
C THR A 211 -32.36 -15.69 7.07
N VAL A 212 -33.50 -15.44 7.70
CA VAL A 212 -33.96 -16.17 8.91
C VAL A 212 -34.08 -17.70 8.68
N HIS A 213 -34.08 -18.16 7.42
CA HIS A 213 -34.16 -19.56 7.04
C HIS A 213 -32.82 -20.32 7.00
N SER A 214 -31.67 -19.65 7.21
CA SER A 214 -30.35 -20.25 7.00
C SER A 214 -29.45 -20.28 8.24
N VAL A 215 -30.00 -20.27 9.45
CA VAL A 215 -29.21 -20.42 10.69
C VAL A 215 -29.04 -21.91 11.01
N PRO A 216 -27.83 -22.50 10.94
CA PRO A 216 -27.58 -23.79 11.56
C PRO A 216 -27.38 -23.53 13.06
N ASP A 217 -28.32 -23.98 13.88
CA ASP A 217 -28.14 -24.11 15.32
C ASP A 217 -26.91 -24.99 15.58
N SER A 218 -25.83 -24.35 16.02
CA SER A 218 -24.69 -25.04 16.62
C SER A 218 -24.04 -24.15 17.68
N ASP A 219 -24.87 -23.70 18.62
CA ASP A 219 -24.42 -23.52 20.00
C ASP A 219 -24.55 -24.86 20.71
N VAL A 220 -23.49 -25.66 20.67
CA VAL A 220 -23.30 -26.74 21.65
C VAL A 220 -22.13 -26.32 22.51
N SER A 221 -22.49 -25.76 23.67
CA SER A 221 -21.59 -25.55 24.79
C SER A 221 -21.10 -26.91 25.30
N ASP A 222 -19.82 -27.21 25.10
CA ASP A 222 -19.16 -28.30 25.83
C ASP A 222 -19.02 -27.86 27.30
N THR A 223 -19.97 -28.32 28.11
CA THR A 223 -19.89 -28.35 29.57
C THR A 223 -18.82 -29.35 30.02
N GLU A 224 -18.01 -28.90 30.98
CA GLU A 224 -17.06 -29.66 31.78
C GLU A 224 -17.63 -31.02 32.24
N ILE A 225 -16.85 -32.09 32.06
CA ILE A 225 -16.96 -33.29 32.89
C ILE A 225 -15.68 -33.39 33.73
N HIS A 226 -15.87 -33.13 35.01
CA HIS A 226 -14.98 -33.51 36.10
C HIS A 226 -15.09 -35.03 36.26
N GLU A 227 -13.98 -35.77 36.24
CA GLU A 227 -13.96 -37.12 36.82
C GLU A 227 -12.64 -37.37 37.55
N GLN A 228 -12.79 -37.58 38.85
CA GLN A 228 -11.78 -38.08 39.78
C GLN A 228 -11.53 -39.56 39.52
N VAL A 229 -10.26 -39.97 39.44
CA VAL A 229 -9.70 -41.14 40.17
C VAL A 229 -8.23 -40.85 40.48
#